data_AF-A0A1A8KD53-F1
#
_entry.id   AF-A0A1A8KD53-F1
#
_cell.length_a   1.000
_cell.length_b   1.000
_cell.length_c   1.000
_cell.angle_alpha   90.00
_cell.angle_beta   90.00
_cell.angle_gamma   90.00
#
_symmetry.space_group_name_H-M   'P 1'
#
loop_
_entity.id
_entity.type
_entity.pdbx_description
1 polymer ?
#
loop_
_entity_poly.entity_id
_entity_poly.type
_entity_poly.pdbx_seq_one_letter_code
_entity_poly.pdbx_strand_id
1 'polypeptide(L)'
;NKGDKRVVKLYLKSKETGKKFANVDFVFYNCSVHESCLSCVNGSYPCHWCKYRHMCTQNANDCSFQEGRVNNSEDCPQILPSTQIY
;
A
#
# COMPACT_ATOMS: atom_id res chain seq x y z
N ASN A 1 1.47 12.64 -1.47
CA ASN A 1 1.88 11.29 -1.90
C ASN A 1 1.67 11.10 -3.40
N LYS A 2 2.49 11.75 -4.24
CA LYS A 2 2.54 11.40 -5.67
C LYS A 2 3.14 9.99 -5.78
N GLY A 3 2.45 9.03 -6.40
CA GLY A 3 2.99 7.69 -6.66
C GLY A 3 2.38 6.51 -5.88
N ASP A 4 1.52 6.76 -4.89
CA ASP A 4 0.80 5.70 -4.15
C ASP A 4 -0.16 4.91 -5.06
N LYS A 5 -0.86 5.63 -5.93
CA LYS A 5 -1.71 5.02 -6.95
C LYS A 5 -1.68 5.77 -8.27
N ARG A 6 -1.96 5.03 -9.33
CA ARG A 6 -2.23 5.54 -10.67
C ARG A 6 -3.49 4.89 -11.21
N VAL A 7 -4.50 5.70 -11.48
CA VAL A 7 -5.71 5.26 -12.18
C VAL A 7 -5.45 5.35 -13.68
N VAL A 8 -5.74 4.27 -14.40
CA VAL A 8 -5.66 4.20 -15.86
C VAL A 8 -6.99 3.73 -16.43
N LYS A 9 -7.30 4.13 -17.67
CA LYS A 9 -8.45 3.61 -18.39
C LYS A 9 -8.07 2.30 -19.07
N LEU A 10 -8.58 1.18 -18.56
CA LEU A 10 -8.46 -0.13 -19.20
C LEU A 10 -9.51 -0.22 -20.30
N TYR A 11 -9.08 -0.42 -21.55
CA TYR A 11 -9.98 -0.47 -22.71
C TYR A 11 -10.15 -1.88 -23.25
N LEU A 12 -11.36 -2.20 -23.71
CA LEU A 12 -11.59 -3.32 -24.61
C LEU A 12 -11.42 -2.86 -26.06
N LYS A 13 -10.56 -3.55 -26.80
CA LYS A 13 -10.32 -3.32 -28.24
C LYS A 13 -10.98 -4.44 -29.03
N SER A 14 -11.93 -4.11 -29.90
CA SER A 14 -12.55 -5.10 -30.79
C SER A 14 -11.51 -5.62 -31.78
N LYS A 15 -11.44 -6.95 -31.94
CA LYS A 15 -10.56 -7.58 -32.93
C LYS A 15 -11.05 -7.33 -34.36
N GLU A 16 -12.37 -7.27 -34.56
CA GLU A 16 -13.01 -7.05 -35.86
C GLU A 16 -12.76 -5.63 -36.39
N THR A 17 -12.98 -4.60 -35.57
CA THR A 17 -12.86 -3.20 -36.00
C THR A 17 -11.53 -2.55 -35.65
N GLY A 18 -10.75 -3.17 -34.76
CA GLY A 18 -9.53 -2.59 -34.21
C GLY A 18 -9.76 -1.37 -33.31
N LYS A 19 -11.00 -1.01 -32.99
CA LYS A 19 -11.34 0.17 -32.20
C LYS A 19 -11.54 -0.16 -30.72
N LYS A 20 -11.15 0.78 -29.86
CA LYS A 20 -11.51 0.75 -28.43
C LYS A 20 -12.96 1.20 -28.29
N PHE A 21 -13.80 0.43 -27.60
CA PHE A 21 -15.25 0.72 -27.55
C PHE A 21 -15.83 0.75 -26.12
N ALA A 22 -15.16 0.13 -25.14
CA ALA A 22 -15.56 0.17 -23.74
C ALA A 22 -14.32 0.38 -22.84
N ASN A 23 -14.52 0.96 -21.66
CA ASN A 23 -13.45 1.16 -20.69
C ASN A 23 -13.94 1.15 -19.23
N VAL A 24 -13.01 0.90 -18.33
CA VAL A 24 -13.19 1.00 -16.87
C VAL A 24 -11.98 1.69 -16.24
N ASP A 25 -12.18 2.30 -15.07
CA ASP A 25 -11.07 2.75 -14.23
C ASP A 25 -10.37 1.55 -13.60
N PHE A 26 -9.08 1.42 -13.87
CA PHE A 26 -8.22 0.38 -13.30
C PHE A 26 -7.11 1.04 -12.48
N VAL A 27 -6.90 0.56 -11.26
CA VAL A 27 -5.96 1.16 -10.33
C VAL A 27 -4.70 0.31 -10.23
N PHE A 28 -3.55 0.90 -10.53
CA PHE A 28 -2.26 0.39 -10.10
C PHE A 28 -1.85 1.10 -8.81
N TYR A 29 -1.55 0.37 -7.75
CA TYR A 29 -1.06 0.91 -6.49
C TYR A 29 0.38 0.44 -6.23
N ASN A 30 1.10 1.16 -5.38
CA ASN A 30 2.48 0.85 -5.03
C ASN A 30 2.70 0.99 -3.52
N CYS A 31 2.75 -0.14 -2.80
CA CYS A 31 2.99 -0.13 -1.36
C CYS A 31 4.36 0.48 -1.00
N SER A 32 5.37 0.32 -1.84
CA SER A 32 6.76 0.70 -1.51
C SER A 32 7.01 2.20 -1.43
N VAL A 33 6.07 3.06 -1.87
CA VAL A 33 6.19 4.51 -1.71
C VAL A 33 5.84 4.99 -0.30
N HIS A 34 5.27 4.12 0.55
CA HIS A 34 4.93 4.46 1.92
C HIS A 34 6.14 4.30 2.83
N GLU A 35 6.66 5.42 3.33
CA GLU A 35 7.87 5.49 4.16
C GLU A 35 7.58 5.38 5.67
N SER A 36 6.30 5.25 6.06
CA SER A 36 5.90 5.10 7.47
C SER A 36 4.91 3.96 7.64
N CYS A 37 4.91 3.34 8.82
CA CYS A 37 3.94 2.30 9.15
C CYS A 37 2.50 2.81 9.02
N LEU A 38 2.21 3.98 9.60
CA LEU A 38 0.86 4.55 9.58
C LEU A 38 0.38 4.81 8.16
N SER A 39 1.20 5.37 7.27
CA SER A 39 0.79 5.59 5.88
C SER A 39 0.60 4.28 5.11
N CYS A 40 1.42 3.26 5.41
CA CYS A 40 1.34 1.93 4.80
C CYS A 40 0.03 1.21 5.14
N VAL A 41 -0.34 1.14 6.42
CA VAL A 41 -1.47 0.31 6.89
C VAL A 41 -2.79 1.07 7.02
N ASN A 42 -2.78 2.41 7.16
CA ASN A 42 -4.02 3.22 7.01
C ASN A 42 -4.35 3.52 5.54
N GLY A 43 -3.52 3.05 4.60
CA GLY A 43 -3.79 3.18 3.16
C GLY A 43 -5.04 2.40 2.74
N SER A 44 -5.61 2.75 1.58
CA SER A 44 -6.81 2.07 1.06
C SER A 44 -6.50 0.75 0.32
N TYR A 45 -5.25 0.30 0.32
CA TYR A 45 -4.78 -0.86 -0.42
C TYR A 45 -4.16 -1.89 0.55
N PRO A 46 -4.22 -3.19 0.21
CA PRO A 46 -3.73 -4.26 1.08
C PRO A 46 -2.19 -4.28 1.09
N CYS A 47 -1.60 -3.42 1.91
CA CYS A 47 -0.17 -3.33 2.14
C CYS A 47 0.17 -3.80 3.56
N HIS A 48 1.42 -4.25 3.74
CA HIS A 48 1.96 -4.70 5.02
C HIS A 48 3.19 -3.88 5.36
N TRP A 49 3.32 -3.49 6.63
CA TRP A 49 4.54 -2.86 7.13
C TRP A 49 5.47 -3.90 7.75
N CYS A 50 6.72 -3.94 7.28
CA CYS A 50 7.76 -4.79 7.84
C CYS A 50 8.51 -4.03 8.93
N LYS A 51 8.17 -4.27 10.20
CA LYS A 51 8.74 -3.58 11.37
C LYS A 51 10.27 -3.54 11.37
N TYR A 52 10.91 -4.68 11.13
CA TYR A 52 12.37 -4.82 11.21
C TYR A 52 13.12 -4.45 9.93
N ARG A 53 12.44 -4.45 8.77
CA ARG A 53 13.01 -3.95 7.51
C ARG A 53 12.71 -2.48 7.25
N HIS A 54 11.85 -1.88 8.08
CA HIS A 54 11.43 -0.49 8.00
C HIS A 54 10.91 -0.12 6.60
N MET A 55 10.03 -0.95 6.04
CA MET A 55 9.50 -0.76 4.69
C MET A 55 8.07 -1.26 4.55
N CYS A 56 7.35 -0.68 3.60
CA CYS A 56 6.02 -1.12 3.19
C CYS A 56 6.08 -2.01 1.93
N THR A 57 5.33 -3.10 1.91
CA THR A 57 5.29 -4.05 0.78
C THR A 57 3.88 -4.67 0.65
N GLN A 58 3.54 -5.12 -0.56
CA GLN A 58 2.36 -5.96 -0.79
C GLN A 58 2.62 -7.44 -0.48
N ASN A 59 3.90 -7.87 -0.43
CA ASN A 59 4.28 -9.25 -0.20
C ASN A 59 4.79 -9.44 1.23
N ALA A 60 3.97 -10.07 2.07
CA ALA A 60 4.32 -10.33 3.46
C ALA A 60 5.62 -11.16 3.62
N ASN A 61 6.00 -11.96 2.61
CA ASN A 61 7.23 -12.75 2.63
C ASN A 61 8.51 -11.93 2.43
N ASP A 62 8.40 -10.66 2.03
CA ASP A 62 9.56 -9.76 1.98
C ASP A 62 9.98 -9.32 3.39
N CYS A 63 9.10 -9.41 4.39
CA CYS A 63 9.46 -9.15 5.79
C CYS A 63 10.38 -10.25 6.34
N SER A 64 11.26 -9.89 7.29
CA SER A 64 12.26 -10.81 7.84
C SER A 64 11.68 -12.08 8.46
N PHE A 65 10.52 -11.99 9.11
CA PHE A 65 9.81 -13.08 9.77
C PHE A 65 8.34 -12.69 10.02
N GLN A 66 7.51 -13.65 10.43
CA GLN A 66 6.06 -13.46 10.53
C GLN A 66 5.68 -12.43 11.61
N GLU A 67 6.34 -12.46 12.76
CA GLU A 67 6.14 -11.55 13.90
C GLU A 67 6.61 -10.10 13.61
N GLY A 68 7.32 -9.90 12.50
CA GLY A 68 7.75 -8.59 12.03
C GLY A 68 6.73 -7.88 11.13
N ARG A 69 5.59 -8.50 10.86
CA ARG A 69 4.55 -7.99 9.96
C ARG A 69 3.52 -7.18 10.75
N VAL A 70 3.18 -6.00 10.26
CA VAL A 70 2.15 -5.11 10.81
C VAL A 70 1.08 -4.89 9.75
N ASN A 71 -0.16 -5.22 10.10
CA ASN A 71 -1.33 -5.16 9.21
C ASN A 71 -2.35 -4.11 9.66
N ASN A 72 -2.33 -3.73 10.93
CA ASN A 72 -3.25 -2.77 11.54
C ASN A 72 -2.47 -1.58 12.07
N SER A 73 -3.09 -0.40 12.11
CA SER A 73 -2.44 0.82 12.59
C SER A 73 -2.20 0.86 14.10
N GLU A 74 -2.99 0.12 14.87
CA GLU A 74 -2.80 -0.04 16.32
C GLU A 74 -1.46 -0.73 16.65
N ASP A 75 -1.03 -1.66 15.78
CA ASP A 75 0.21 -2.43 15.92
C ASP A 75 1.45 -1.69 15.37
N CYS A 76 1.27 -0.47 14.84
CA CYS A 76 2.39 0.30 14.33
C CYS A 76 3.36 0.70 15.47
N PRO A 77 4.68 0.65 15.23
CA PRO A 77 5.64 1.22 16.17
C PRO A 77 5.40 2.72 16.31
N GLN A 78 4.98 3.15 17.49
CA GLN A 78 4.61 4.52 17.80
C GLN A 78 5.06 4.89 19.21
N ILE A 79 5.37 6.17 19.40
CA ILE A 79 5.65 6.74 20.72
C ILE A 79 4.32 7.22 21.27
N LEU A 80 3.86 6.60 22.35
CA LEU A 80 2.63 7.03 23.02
C LEU A 80 2.92 8.29 23.85
N PRO A 81 2.02 9.30 23.84
CA PRO A 81 2.20 10.49 24.66
C PRO A 81 2.15 10.12 26.15
N SER A 82 3.13 10.58 26.93
CA SER A 82 3.07 10.49 28.40
C SER A 82 2.43 11.75 28.97
N THR A 83 1.53 11.59 29.94
CA THR A 83 0.98 12.73 30.72
C THR A 83 1.89 13.11 31.89
N GLN A 84 3.05 12.47 32.03
CA GLN A 84 4.05 12.76 33.06
C GLN A 84 5.31 13.32 32.38
N ILE A 85 5.45 14.64 32.48
CA ILE A 85 6.73 15.33 32.38
C ILE A 85 7.27 15.32 33.81
N TYR A 86 8.37 14.60 34.06
CA TYR A 86 9.12 14.69 35.32
C TYR A 86 9.91 15.99 35.38
#